data_AF-A0A8S1B4C6-F1
#
_entry.id   AF-A0A8S1B4C6-F1
#
_cell.length_a   1.000
_cell.length_b   1.000
_cell.length_c   1.000
_cell.angle_alpha   90.00
_cell.angle_beta   90.00
_cell.angle_gamma   90.00
#
_symmetry.space_group_name_H-M   'P 1'
#
loop_
_entity.id
_entity.type
_entity.pdbx_description
1 polymer ?
#
loop_
_entity_poly.entity_id
_entity_poly.type
_entity_poly.pdbx_seq_one_letter_code
_entity_poly.pdbx_strand_id
1 'polypeptide(L)'
;MKKFYYTCEVGTEHRGGDRKTAKFADQKRSIHNYISTLQCIESHYCRKSKSAEGKYLPSELSLSKLFKMYKVSEHVDPLVKLSYFRHVFNTSYNIGFGTPKTDVCSTCLELKEKNKIERDLIKKKILMVKKRVHSLRAKAFFEKVGSVPEHVKVI
;
A
#
# COMPACT_ATOMS: atom_id res chain seq x y z
N MET A 1 -5.41 54.51 4.50
CA MET A 1 -6.51 54.81 3.56
C MET A 1 -6.16 55.81 2.46
N LYS A 2 -5.16 56.71 2.59
CA LYS A 2 -4.86 57.72 1.55
C LYS A 2 -4.45 57.19 0.17
N LYS A 3 -3.83 55.99 0.06
CA LYS A 3 -3.38 55.44 -1.24
C LYS A 3 -4.51 55.02 -2.19
N PHE A 4 -5.63 54.51 -1.65
CA PHE A 4 -6.74 53.99 -2.47
C PHE A 4 -7.37 55.04 -3.38
N TYR A 5 -7.51 56.28 -2.87
CA TYR A 5 -8.17 57.37 -3.59
C TYR A 5 -7.38 57.90 -4.80
N TYR A 6 -6.07 57.60 -4.90
CA TYR A 6 -5.23 58.06 -6.01
C TYR A 6 -4.91 56.96 -7.03
N THR A 7 -4.88 55.69 -6.62
CA THR A 7 -4.49 54.57 -7.50
C THR A 7 -5.63 53.61 -7.82
N CYS A 8 -6.79 53.71 -7.14
CA CYS A 8 -7.89 52.74 -7.20
C CYS A 8 -7.45 51.28 -6.91
N GLU A 9 -6.27 51.08 -6.32
CA GLU A 9 -5.76 49.75 -5.99
C GLU A 9 -6.20 49.37 -4.58
N VAL A 10 -7.02 48.32 -4.49
CA VAL A 10 -7.38 47.70 -3.22
C VAL A 10 -6.16 46.99 -2.64
N GLY A 11 -5.88 47.21 -1.35
CA GLY A 11 -4.76 46.53 -0.69
C GLY A 11 -4.95 45.01 -0.72
N THR A 12 -3.96 44.29 -1.24
CA THR A 12 -4.02 42.83 -1.35
C THR A 12 -4.04 42.16 0.03
N GLU A 13 -5.04 41.30 0.27
CA GLU A 13 -5.16 40.56 1.53
C GLU A 13 -4.03 39.53 1.65
N HIS A 14 -3.21 39.70 2.69
CA HIS A 14 -2.00 38.90 2.91
C HIS A 14 -2.14 37.90 4.07
N ARG A 15 -3.29 37.86 4.75
CA ARG A 15 -3.55 36.96 5.89
C ARG A 15 -4.07 35.61 5.38
N GLY A 16 -3.61 34.52 5.98
CA GLY A 16 -4.18 33.17 5.75
C GLY A 16 -3.87 32.48 4.42
N GLY A 17 -3.14 33.10 3.49
CA GLY A 17 -2.81 32.47 2.20
C GLY A 17 -1.71 31.41 2.25
N ASP A 18 -1.81 30.38 1.42
CA ASP A 18 -0.76 29.36 1.26
C ASP A 18 0.43 29.91 0.46
N ARG A 19 1.54 30.10 1.17
CA ARG A 19 2.82 30.58 0.59
C ARG A 19 3.90 29.51 0.58
N LYS A 20 3.63 28.36 1.19
CA LYS A 20 4.63 27.31 1.41
C LYS A 20 4.59 26.30 0.27
N THR A 21 3.41 25.97 -0.24
CA THR A 21 3.28 24.94 -1.28
C THR A 21 4.06 25.29 -2.54
N ALA A 22 3.99 26.55 -3.00
CA ALA A 22 4.78 27.01 -4.15
C ALA A 22 6.30 26.92 -3.89
N LYS A 23 6.76 27.29 -2.69
CA LYS A 23 8.19 27.25 -2.32
C LYS A 23 8.75 25.82 -2.27
N PHE A 24 7.93 24.83 -1.90
CA PHE A 24 8.35 23.44 -1.77
C PHE A 24 7.88 22.55 -2.93
N ALA A 25 7.42 23.15 -4.03
CA ALA A 25 6.88 22.42 -5.17
C ALA A 25 7.92 21.45 -5.77
N ASP A 26 9.17 21.90 -5.94
CA ASP A 26 10.25 21.08 -6.50
C ASP A 26 10.62 19.90 -5.60
N GLN A 27 10.68 20.15 -4.29
CA GLN A 27 10.91 19.10 -3.28
C GLN A 27 9.82 18.04 -3.35
N LYS A 28 8.56 18.48 -3.37
CA LYS A 28 7.40 17.60 -3.46
C LYS A 28 7.45 16.76 -4.74
N ARG A 29 7.80 17.39 -5.88
CA ARG A 29 7.92 16.70 -7.17
C ARG A 29 9.00 15.63 -7.18
N SER A 30 10.21 15.93 -6.68
CA SER A 30 11.29 14.94 -6.58
C SER A 30 10.90 13.75 -5.69
N ILE A 31 10.24 14.01 -4.55
CA ILE A 31 9.71 12.92 -3.69
C ILE A 31 8.69 12.06 -4.44
N HIS A 32 7.76 12.67 -5.18
CA HIS A 32 6.76 11.93 -5.97
C HIS A 32 7.41 11.08 -7.06
N ASN A 33 8.39 11.64 -7.78
CA ASN A 33 9.11 10.91 -8.82
C ASN A 33 9.77 9.66 -8.24
N TYR A 34 10.48 9.81 -7.11
CA TYR A 34 11.11 8.68 -6.43
C TYR A 34 10.10 7.63 -5.98
N ILE A 35 9.01 8.02 -5.31
CA ILE A 35 8.01 7.07 -4.81
C ILE A 35 7.36 6.29 -5.96
N SER A 36 7.14 6.93 -7.12
CA SER A 36 6.59 6.26 -8.31
C SER A 36 7.51 5.18 -8.90
N THR A 37 8.82 5.22 -8.63
CA THR A 37 9.76 4.16 -9.05
C THR A 37 9.69 2.89 -8.18
N LEU A 38 9.10 2.99 -6.97
CA LEU A 38 9.07 1.90 -6.01
C LEU A 38 8.13 0.77 -6.48
N GLN A 39 8.67 -0.45 -6.55
CA GLN A 39 7.88 -1.65 -6.83
C GLN A 39 7.07 -2.03 -5.59
N CYS A 40 5.75 -1.84 -5.65
CA CYS A 40 4.83 -2.15 -4.56
C CYS A 40 3.98 -3.38 -4.91
N ILE A 41 3.64 -4.18 -3.89
CA ILE A 41 2.73 -5.31 -4.00
C ILE A 41 1.32 -4.83 -3.66
N GLU A 42 0.33 -5.19 -4.48
CA GLU A 42 -1.06 -4.83 -4.20
C GLU A 42 -1.66 -5.70 -3.08
N SER A 43 -2.61 -5.13 -2.34
CA SER A 43 -3.34 -5.89 -1.34
C SER A 43 -4.12 -7.03 -2.02
N HIS A 44 -4.00 -8.24 -1.47
CA HIS A 44 -4.66 -9.43 -2.00
C HIS A 44 -6.20 -9.42 -1.78
N TYR A 45 -6.75 -8.43 -1.08
CA TYR A 45 -8.15 -8.44 -0.69
C TYR A 45 -9.06 -7.93 -1.83
N CYS A 46 -9.84 -8.84 -2.41
CA CYS A 46 -10.73 -8.60 -3.56
C CYS A 46 -11.97 -7.72 -3.29
N ARG A 47 -11.99 -6.83 -2.29
CA ARG A 47 -13.13 -5.93 -2.09
C ARG A 47 -12.92 -4.69 -2.97
N LYS A 48 -13.88 -4.33 -3.84
CA LYS A 48 -13.86 -3.07 -4.62
C LYS A 48 -14.10 -1.84 -3.72
N SER A 49 -13.29 -1.63 -2.69
CA SER A 49 -13.32 -0.42 -1.87
C SER A 49 -11.96 0.28 -1.91
N LYS A 50 -11.92 1.58 -1.66
CA LYS A 50 -10.67 2.38 -1.61
C LYS A 50 -9.62 1.81 -0.65
N SER A 51 -10.04 1.02 0.34
CA SER A 51 -9.16 0.34 1.29
C SER A 51 -8.44 -0.88 0.69
N ALA A 52 -8.91 -1.43 -0.43
CA ALA A 52 -8.32 -2.58 -1.11
C ALA A 52 -7.23 -2.21 -2.13
N GLU A 53 -7.13 -0.93 -2.51
CA GLU A 53 -6.02 -0.42 -3.34
C GLU A 53 -4.74 -0.19 -2.51
N GLY A 54 -4.73 -0.61 -1.24
CA GLY A 54 -3.56 -0.53 -0.38
C GLY A 54 -2.35 -1.20 -1.03
N LYS A 55 -1.26 -0.45 -1.15
CA LYS A 55 0.01 -0.94 -1.69
C LYS A 55 0.95 -1.25 -0.55
N TYR A 56 1.77 -2.26 -0.71
CA TYR A 56 2.67 -2.74 0.34
C TYR A 56 4.09 -2.88 -0.17
N LEU A 57 5.03 -2.32 0.58
CA LEU A 57 6.45 -2.54 0.40
C LEU A 57 6.93 -3.72 1.27
N PRO A 58 8.03 -4.40 0.88
CA PRO A 58 8.66 -5.42 1.72
C PRO A 58 8.91 -4.95 3.16
N SER A 59 8.78 -5.85 4.14
CA SER A 59 9.00 -5.57 5.58
C SER A 59 10.42 -5.09 5.89
N GLU A 60 11.38 -5.45 5.05
CA GLU A 60 12.78 -5.05 5.21
C GLU A 60 13.00 -3.55 4.96
N LEU A 61 12.10 -2.92 4.20
CA LEU A 61 12.15 -1.49 3.94
C LEU A 61 11.50 -0.73 5.10
N SER A 62 12.06 0.44 5.39
CA SER A 62 11.48 1.39 6.32
C SER A 62 11.58 2.78 5.73
N LEU A 63 10.77 3.71 6.24
CA LEU A 63 10.76 5.08 5.74
C LEU A 63 12.15 5.75 5.85
N SER A 64 12.91 5.44 6.89
CA SER A 64 14.30 5.90 7.04
C SER A 64 15.24 5.30 6.00
N LYS A 65 15.07 4.02 5.64
CA LYS A 65 15.87 3.36 4.58
C LYS A 65 15.51 3.92 3.21
N LEU A 66 14.23 4.10 2.92
CA LEU A 66 13.75 4.72 1.68
C LEU A 66 14.31 6.13 1.51
N PHE A 67 14.33 6.93 2.58
CA PHE A 67 14.91 8.27 2.53
C PHE A 67 16.42 8.26 2.28
N LYS A 68 17.15 7.30 2.84
CA LYS A 68 18.58 7.10 2.54
C LYS A 68 18.78 6.75 1.06
N MET A 69 17.98 5.84 0.52
CA MET A 69 18.03 5.45 -0.89
C MET A 69 17.68 6.62 -1.82
N TYR A 70 16.63 7.38 -1.50
CA TYR A 70 16.25 8.61 -2.20
C TYR A 70 17.39 9.63 -2.29
N LYS A 71 18.11 9.83 -1.18
CA LYS A 71 19.28 10.73 -1.16
C LYS A 71 20.42 10.28 -2.06
N VAL A 72 20.56 8.97 -2.26
CA VAL A 72 21.60 8.40 -3.13
C VAL A 72 21.19 8.49 -4.60
N SER A 73 19.91 8.31 -4.93
CA SER A 73 19.45 8.27 -6.32
C SER A 73 19.33 9.65 -6.98
N GLU A 74 18.94 10.69 -6.23
CA GLU A 74 18.52 11.99 -6.81
C GLU A 74 19.59 13.10 -6.69
N HIS A 75 20.87 12.75 -6.47
CA HIS A 75 22.03 13.67 -6.44
C HIS A 75 21.71 15.16 -6.12
N VAL A 76 21.35 15.40 -4.85
CA VAL A 76 21.51 16.66 -4.08
C VAL A 76 21.20 17.99 -4.81
N ASP A 77 19.97 18.18 -5.26
CA ASP A 77 19.18 19.42 -5.06
C ASP A 77 17.74 19.11 -5.52
N PRO A 78 16.68 19.38 -4.74
CA PRO A 78 16.60 20.17 -3.51
C PRO A 78 16.90 19.39 -2.22
N LEU A 79 17.44 20.09 -1.21
CA LEU A 79 17.66 19.54 0.14
C LEU A 79 16.33 19.23 0.86
N VAL A 80 15.86 17.98 0.76
CA VAL A 80 14.68 17.49 1.47
C VAL A 80 15.05 16.99 2.87
N LYS A 81 14.28 17.40 3.88
CA LYS A 81 14.37 16.87 5.26
C LYS A 81 13.56 15.57 5.39
N LEU A 82 14.03 14.65 6.23
CA LEU A 82 13.34 13.37 6.52
C LEU A 82 11.90 13.61 6.99
N SER A 83 11.65 14.63 7.81
CA SER A 83 10.32 14.97 8.29
C SER A 83 9.37 15.36 7.16
N TYR A 84 9.86 16.10 6.16
CA TYR A 84 9.07 16.49 4.99
C TYR A 84 8.82 15.31 4.06
N PHE A 85 9.85 14.49 3.80
CA PHE A 85 9.69 13.22 3.07
C PHE A 85 8.61 12.34 3.71
N ARG A 86 8.67 12.16 5.04
CA ARG A 86 7.68 11.39 5.81
C ARG A 86 6.26 11.96 5.66
N HIS A 87 6.15 13.28 5.76
CA HIS A 87 4.86 13.97 5.63
C HIS A 87 4.24 13.74 4.24
N VAL A 88 5.02 13.93 3.17
CA VAL A 88 4.55 13.72 1.80
C VAL A 88 4.18 12.25 1.58
N PHE A 89 5.02 11.31 2.03
CA PHE A 89 4.75 9.88 1.92
C PHE A 89 3.42 9.50 2.60
N ASN A 90 3.20 9.92 3.85
CA ASN A 90 2.01 9.53 4.61
C ASN A 90 0.72 10.24 4.16
N THR A 91 0.80 11.45 3.61
CA THR A 91 -0.38 12.21 3.20
C THR A 91 -0.79 11.95 1.75
N SER A 92 0.18 11.64 0.88
CA SER A 92 -0.07 11.49 -0.55
C SER A 92 -0.24 10.04 -0.99
N TYR A 93 0.20 9.07 -0.18
CA TYR A 93 0.20 7.65 -0.56
C TYR A 93 -0.39 6.77 0.54
N ASN A 94 -1.17 5.78 0.12
CA ASN A 94 -1.67 4.70 0.98
C ASN A 94 -0.75 3.47 0.84
N ILE A 95 0.52 3.62 1.22
CA ILE A 95 1.53 2.56 1.12
C ILE A 95 1.94 2.10 2.53
N GLY A 96 1.75 0.82 2.82
CA GLY A 96 2.19 0.16 4.05
C GLY A 96 3.54 -0.55 3.90
N PHE A 97 4.13 -0.96 5.03
CA PHE A 97 5.30 -1.83 5.09
C PHE A 97 4.90 -3.24 5.54
N GLY A 98 5.51 -4.25 4.94
CA GLY A 98 5.19 -5.66 5.17
C GLY A 98 4.05 -6.15 4.28
N THR A 99 3.90 -7.46 4.17
CA THR A 99 2.77 -8.04 3.45
C THR A 99 1.54 -8.06 4.36
N PRO A 100 0.33 -7.79 3.83
CA PRO A 100 -0.88 -8.04 4.60
C PRO A 100 -0.85 -9.52 4.99
N LYS A 101 -1.07 -9.81 6.28
CA LYS A 101 -1.24 -11.20 6.73
C LYS A 101 -2.38 -11.77 5.90
N THR A 102 -2.07 -12.72 5.03
CA THR A 102 -3.09 -13.52 4.39
C THR A 102 -3.69 -14.37 5.49
N ASP A 103 -5.02 -14.41 5.60
CA ASP A 103 -5.70 -15.38 6.46
C ASP A 103 -5.34 -16.76 5.91
N VAL A 104 -4.33 -17.39 6.52
CA VAL A 104 -3.93 -18.73 6.13
C VAL A 104 -4.94 -19.67 6.75
N CYS A 105 -5.65 -20.43 5.91
CA CYS A 105 -6.58 -21.44 6.37
C CYS A 105 -5.89 -22.36 7.41
N SER A 106 -6.48 -22.46 8.60
CA SER A 106 -5.97 -23.28 9.71
C SER A 106 -5.76 -24.74 9.28
N THR A 107 -6.69 -25.31 8.51
CA THR A 107 -6.57 -26.67 7.96
C THR A 107 -5.42 -26.79 6.97
N CYS A 108 -5.16 -25.77 6.15
CA CYS A 108 -4.01 -25.76 5.24
C CYS A 108 -2.68 -25.73 6.00
N LEU A 109 -2.59 -24.97 7.08
CA LEU A 109 -1.43 -24.92 7.97
C LEU A 109 -1.19 -26.27 8.64
N GLU A 110 -2.23 -26.81 9.29
CA GLU A 110 -2.18 -28.07 10.01
C GLU A 110 -1.72 -29.23 9.10
N LEU A 111 -2.30 -29.36 7.89
CA LEU A 111 -1.92 -30.40 6.94
C LEU A 111 -0.49 -30.21 6.41
N LYS A 112 -0.03 -28.95 6.26
CA LYS A 112 1.34 -28.64 5.84
C LYS A 112 2.34 -29.03 6.93
N GLU A 113 2.05 -28.75 8.19
CA GLU A 113 2.90 -29.11 9.32
C GLU A 113 2.95 -30.62 9.55
N LYS A 114 1.78 -31.29 9.56
CA LYS A 114 1.72 -32.75 9.66
C LYS A 114 2.54 -33.44 8.57
N ASN A 115 2.46 -32.96 7.33
CA ASN A 115 3.23 -33.52 6.20
C ASN A 115 4.75 -33.31 6.35
N LYS A 116 5.20 -32.21 6.98
CA LYS A 116 6.62 -31.97 7.26
C LYS A 116 7.17 -32.95 8.30
N ILE A 117 6.38 -33.25 9.34
CA ILE A 117 6.79 -34.08 10.48
C ILE A 117 6.67 -35.57 10.13
N GLU A 118 5.67 -35.95 9.32
CA GLU A 118 5.37 -37.34 9.01
C GLU A 118 6.49 -38.02 8.20
N ARG A 119 6.92 -39.19 8.69
CA ARG A 119 8.00 -40.00 8.11
C ARG A 119 7.47 -41.19 7.30
N ASP A 120 6.29 -41.68 7.66
CA ASP A 120 5.64 -42.78 6.94
C ASP A 120 5.15 -42.31 5.57
N LEU A 121 5.64 -42.98 4.51
CA LEU A 121 5.35 -42.64 3.12
C LEU A 121 3.86 -42.73 2.77
N ILE A 122 3.13 -43.68 3.36
CA ILE A 122 1.71 -43.90 3.06
C ILE A 122 0.89 -42.76 3.67
N LYS A 123 1.10 -42.49 4.97
CA LYS A 123 0.44 -41.39 5.68
C LYS A 123 0.75 -40.04 5.06
N LYS A 124 2.00 -39.84 4.62
CA LYS A 124 2.43 -38.63 3.92
C LYS A 124 1.68 -38.42 2.62
N LYS A 125 1.50 -39.47 1.81
CA LYS A 125 0.66 -39.40 0.58
C LYS A 125 -0.79 -39.06 0.92
N ILE A 126 -1.36 -39.65 1.97
CA ILE A 126 -2.74 -39.34 2.41
C ILE A 126 -2.86 -37.85 2.80
N LEU A 127 -1.90 -37.32 3.56
CA LEU A 127 -1.88 -35.90 3.95
C LEU A 127 -1.75 -34.97 2.74
N MET A 128 -0.92 -35.32 1.75
CA MET A 128 -0.83 -34.58 0.48
C MET A 128 -2.16 -34.58 -0.28
N VAL A 129 -2.82 -35.74 -0.39
CA VAL A 129 -4.13 -35.86 -1.06
C VAL A 129 -5.18 -35.04 -0.32
N LYS A 130 -5.25 -35.13 1.02
CA LYS A 130 -6.17 -34.33 1.84
C LYS A 130 -5.98 -32.83 1.61
N LYS A 131 -4.73 -32.37 1.57
CA LYS A 131 -4.41 -30.96 1.30
C LYS A 131 -4.86 -30.54 -0.10
N ARG A 132 -4.61 -31.38 -1.12
CA ARG A 132 -5.02 -31.11 -2.50
C ARG A 132 -6.54 -31.03 -2.63
N VAL A 133 -7.27 -31.98 -2.05
CA VAL A 133 -8.74 -31.99 -2.05
C VAL A 133 -9.30 -30.74 -1.36
N HIS A 134 -8.72 -30.33 -0.23
CA HIS A 134 -9.14 -29.10 0.45
C HIS A 134 -8.98 -27.86 -0.44
N SER A 135 -7.82 -27.69 -1.09
CA SER A 135 -7.59 -26.56 -2.01
C SER A 135 -8.55 -26.58 -3.21
N LEU A 136 -8.83 -27.75 -3.78
CA LEU A 136 -9.78 -27.90 -4.90
C LEU A 136 -11.21 -27.55 -4.48
N ARG A 137 -11.65 -27.99 -3.28
CA ARG A 137 -12.96 -27.65 -2.73
C ARG A 137 -13.11 -26.15 -2.53
N ALA A 138 -12.10 -25.49 -1.98
CA ALA A 138 -12.11 -24.03 -1.81
C ALA A 138 -12.21 -23.30 -3.16
N LYS A 139 -11.43 -23.74 -4.16
CA LYS A 139 -11.49 -23.16 -5.52
C LYS A 139 -12.90 -23.29 -6.12
N ALA A 140 -13.48 -24.49 -6.08
CA ALA A 140 -14.82 -24.76 -6.59
C ALA A 140 -15.91 -23.95 -5.83
N PHE A 141 -15.73 -23.72 -4.53
CA PHE A 141 -16.62 -22.87 -3.75
C PHE A 141 -16.59 -21.42 -4.23
N PHE A 142 -15.40 -20.81 -4.37
CA PHE A 142 -15.28 -19.43 -4.82
C PHE A 142 -15.74 -19.23 -6.27
N GLU A 143 -15.50 -20.20 -7.15
CA GLU A 143 -16.05 -20.20 -8.52
C GLU A 143 -17.59 -20.14 -8.50
N LYS A 144 -18.23 -20.94 -7.63
CA LYS A 144 -19.69 -20.93 -7.46
C LYS A 144 -20.22 -19.65 -6.82
N VAL A 145 -19.52 -19.10 -5.83
CA VAL A 145 -19.92 -17.83 -5.19
C VAL A 145 -19.77 -16.64 -6.14
N GLY A 146 -18.76 -16.67 -7.01
CA GLY A 146 -18.52 -15.63 -8.01
C GLY A 146 -19.54 -15.60 -9.15
N SER A 147 -20.18 -16.74 -9.46
CA SER A 147 -21.18 -16.86 -10.53
C SER A 147 -22.62 -16.59 -10.07
N VAL A 148 -22.87 -16.38 -8.77
CA VAL A 148 -24.20 -16.00 -8.28
C VAL A 148 -24.50 -14.56 -8.70
N PRO A 149 -25.59 -14.31 -9.47
CA PRO A 149 -25.93 -12.96 -9.87
C PRO A 149 -26.29 -12.10 -8.64
N GLU A 150 -25.97 -10.80 -8.69
CA GLU A 150 -26.01 -9.89 -7.53
C GLU A 150 -27.37 -9.81 -6.79
N HIS A 151 -28.47 -10.21 -7.43
CA HIS A 151 -29.82 -10.15 -6.85
C HIS A 151 -30.13 -11.22 -5.79
N VAL A 152 -29.26 -12.22 -5.57
CA VAL A 152 -29.48 -13.28 -4.56
C VAL A 152 -28.57 -13.12 -3.33
N LYS A 153 -27.69 -12.11 -3.29
CA LYS A 153 -26.87 -11.79 -2.10
C LYS A 153 -27.69 -11.02 -1.08
N VAL A 154 -28.71 -11.67 -0.52
CA VAL A 154 -29.42 -11.19 0.67
C VAL A 154 -29.07 -12.12 1.83
N ILE A 155 -28.82 -11.47 2.98
CA ILE A 155 -28.40 -11.95 4.30
C ILE A 155 -26.89 -11.99 4.50
#